data_AF-A0A4S4BEU9-F1
#
_entry.id   AF-A0A4S4BEU9-F1
#
_cell.length_a   1.000
_cell.length_b   1.000
_cell.length_c   1.000
_cell.angle_alpha   90.00
_cell.angle_beta   90.00
_cell.angle_gamma   90.00
#
_symmetry.space_group_name_H-M   'P 1'
#
loop_
_entity.id
_entity.type
_entity.pdbx_description
1 polymer ?
#
loop_
_entity_poly.entity_id
_entity_poly.type
_entity_poly.pdbx_seq_one_letter_code
_entity_poly.pdbx_strand_id
1 'polypeptide(L)'
;MRMLMSLIIVVLLAACQGNGSRPDAASLMPITLEKAYAGNIGDVDRLELLDGSTGERKLVNDREAVQEWIGRIKGIELVPEADQQGRVGYLFSVGLYEGDEKTFGFLPSEINGIYYEENNELTEQLRALFEEQFGRSF
;
A
#
# COMPACT_ATOMS: atom_id res chain seq x y z
N MET A 1 46.36 37.41 18.27
CA MET A 1 47.30 36.70 17.37
C MET A 1 46.84 35.24 17.37
N ARG A 2 45.82 34.86 16.60
CA ARG A 2 45.87 34.30 15.22
C ARG A 2 46.87 33.14 15.04
N MET A 3 46.38 31.91 15.10
CA MET A 3 46.71 30.75 14.23
C MET A 3 45.71 29.63 14.61
N LEU A 4 44.58 29.45 13.91
CA LEU A 4 44.39 28.73 12.64
C LEU A 4 44.98 27.30 12.66
N MET A 5 44.14 26.29 12.88
CA MET A 5 44.09 25.12 12.00
C MET A 5 42.77 24.36 12.17
N SER A 6 41.98 24.41 11.11
CA SER A 6 40.76 23.66 10.89
C SER A 6 41.00 22.15 11.06
N LEU A 7 40.09 21.45 11.74
CA LEU A 7 39.83 20.05 11.43
C LEU A 7 38.35 19.89 11.11
N ILE A 8 38.13 19.75 9.81
CA ILE A 8 36.91 19.42 9.12
C ILE A 8 36.39 18.08 9.66
N ILE A 9 35.26 18.10 10.37
CA ILE A 9 34.45 16.89 10.60
C ILE A 9 33.45 16.82 9.46
N VAL A 10 33.93 16.25 8.36
CA VAL A 10 33.12 15.61 7.32
C VAL A 10 32.53 14.33 7.92
N VAL A 11 31.42 13.89 7.34
CA VAL A 11 30.66 12.66 7.60
C VAL A 11 29.58 12.81 8.67
N LEU A 12 28.40 13.25 8.22
CA LEU A 12 27.17 12.47 8.33
C LEU A 12 26.25 12.85 7.15
N LEU A 13 26.71 12.53 5.93
CA LEU A 13 25.75 12.14 4.89
C LEU A 13 25.19 10.79 5.36
N ALA A 14 24.15 10.82 6.18
CA ALA A 14 23.23 9.70 6.25
C ALA A 14 22.63 9.61 4.85
N ALA A 15 23.29 8.83 4.01
CA ALA A 15 22.76 8.41 2.74
C ALA A 15 21.39 7.79 3.04
N CYS A 16 20.32 8.44 2.60
CA CYS A 16 19.04 7.79 2.39
C CYS A 16 19.27 6.72 1.32
N GLN A 17 19.84 5.58 1.71
CA GLN A 17 19.78 4.36 0.92
C GLN A 17 18.36 3.83 1.08
N GLY A 18 17.43 4.41 0.33
CA GLY A 18 16.21 3.73 -0.07
C GLY A 18 16.58 2.62 -1.05
N ASN A 19 17.33 1.61 -0.60
CA ASN A 19 17.53 0.38 -1.34
C ASN A 19 16.27 -0.47 -1.15
N GLY A 20 15.17 -0.04 -1.79
CA GLY A 20 14.16 -0.99 -2.22
C GLY A 20 14.78 -1.77 -3.37
N SER A 21 15.42 -2.90 -3.07
CA SER A 21 15.82 -3.84 -4.11
C SER A 21 14.55 -4.18 -4.89
N ARG A 22 14.49 -3.79 -6.18
CA ARG A 22 13.40 -4.21 -7.05
C ARG A 22 13.33 -5.74 -6.99
N PRO A 23 12.13 -6.33 -6.92
CA PRO A 23 12.00 -7.78 -6.96
C PRO A 23 12.69 -8.29 -8.22
N ASP A 24 13.53 -9.32 -8.06
CA ASP A 24 14.12 -9.98 -9.22
C ASP A 24 12.98 -10.50 -10.10
N ALA A 25 13.03 -10.25 -11.41
CA ALA A 25 11.98 -10.65 -12.35
C ALA A 25 11.64 -12.16 -12.29
N ALA A 26 12.58 -12.97 -11.78
CA ALA A 26 12.40 -14.41 -11.53
C ALA A 26 11.43 -14.74 -10.37
N SER A 27 11.00 -13.77 -9.56
CA SER A 27 10.07 -13.94 -8.44
C SER A 27 8.66 -13.38 -8.68
N LEU A 28 8.37 -12.88 -9.89
CA LEU A 28 7.06 -12.33 -10.23
C LEU A 28 6.06 -13.47 -10.49
N MET A 29 5.38 -13.89 -9.44
CA MET A 29 4.29 -14.87 -9.51
C MET A 29 2.97 -14.22 -9.10
N PRO A 30 1.83 -14.71 -9.65
CA PRO A 30 0.53 -14.28 -9.17
C PRO A 30 0.38 -14.46 -7.66
N ILE A 31 -0.25 -13.49 -7.02
CA ILE A 31 -0.42 -13.45 -5.57
C ILE A 31 -1.81 -12.94 -5.21
N THR A 32 -2.27 -13.28 -4.01
CA THR A 32 -3.50 -12.74 -3.44
C THR A 32 -3.16 -11.81 -2.28
N LEU A 33 -4.08 -10.92 -1.90
CA LEU A 33 -3.87 -10.05 -0.74
C LEU A 33 -3.67 -10.87 0.55
N GLU A 34 -4.39 -12.00 0.70
CA GLU A 34 -4.20 -12.94 1.82
C GLU A 34 -2.76 -13.49 1.90
N LYS A 35 -2.12 -13.76 0.76
CA LYS A 35 -0.73 -14.22 0.71
C LYS A 35 0.29 -13.10 0.88
N ALA A 36 -0.05 -11.89 0.43
CA ALA A 36 0.84 -10.72 0.53
C ALA A 36 0.89 -10.16 1.96
N TYR A 37 -0.17 -10.38 2.74
CA TYR A 37 -0.26 -10.00 4.15
C TYR A 37 0.56 -10.96 5.03
N ALA A 38 1.47 -10.44 5.84
CA ALA A 38 2.41 -11.28 6.60
C ALA A 38 1.76 -12.04 7.78
N GLY A 39 0.63 -11.54 8.28
CA GLY A 39 -0.14 -12.13 9.38
C GLY A 39 -1.36 -12.91 8.90
N ASN A 40 -2.35 -13.04 9.78
CA ASN A 40 -3.67 -13.50 9.39
C ASN A 40 -4.52 -12.28 9.02
N ILE A 41 -4.84 -12.12 7.74
CA ILE A 41 -5.65 -10.97 7.27
C ILE A 41 -7.04 -10.90 7.92
N GLY A 42 -7.53 -12.01 8.51
CA GLY A 42 -8.76 -12.01 9.30
C GLY A 42 -8.66 -11.30 10.65
N ASP A 43 -7.45 -10.95 11.10
CA ASP A 43 -7.25 -10.22 12.36
C ASP A 43 -7.46 -8.70 12.19
N VAL A 44 -7.42 -8.20 10.93
CA VAL A 44 -7.65 -6.79 10.59
C VAL A 44 -9.02 -6.32 11.09
N ASP A 45 -9.05 -5.24 11.86
CA ASP A 45 -10.28 -4.72 12.46
C ASP A 45 -10.66 -3.33 11.97
N ARG A 46 -9.76 -2.67 11.22
CA ARG A 46 -9.96 -1.32 10.73
C ARG A 46 -9.28 -1.08 9.39
N LEU A 47 -9.92 -0.24 8.57
CA LEU A 47 -9.39 0.25 7.30
C LEU A 47 -9.17 1.77 7.38
N GLU A 48 -8.06 2.22 6.80
CA GLU A 48 -7.84 3.61 6.41
C GLU A 48 -7.99 3.72 4.90
N LEU A 49 -8.93 4.52 4.43
CA LEU A 49 -9.14 4.81 3.02
C LEU A 49 -8.62 6.20 2.72
N LEU A 50 -7.72 6.31 1.74
CA LEU A 50 -7.18 7.57 1.26
C LEU A 50 -7.58 7.76 -0.21
N ASP A 51 -8.35 8.82 -0.46
CA ASP A 51 -8.67 9.28 -1.81
C ASP A 51 -7.44 9.99 -2.39
N GLY A 52 -6.84 9.41 -3.42
CA GLY A 52 -5.65 9.96 -4.06
C GLY A 52 -5.90 11.23 -4.90
N SER A 53 -7.15 11.51 -5.27
CA SER A 53 -7.54 12.73 -5.99
C SER A 53 -7.61 13.96 -5.08
N THR A 54 -8.05 13.78 -3.83
CA THR A 54 -8.33 14.90 -2.90
C THR A 54 -7.43 14.90 -1.66
N GLY A 55 -6.82 13.76 -1.32
CA GLY A 55 -6.11 13.54 -0.07
C GLY A 55 -7.03 13.30 1.14
N GLU A 56 -8.35 13.26 0.95
CA GLU A 56 -9.33 13.00 2.01
C GLU A 56 -9.17 11.57 2.56
N ARG A 57 -9.32 11.42 3.88
CA ARG A 57 -9.22 10.14 4.57
C ARG A 57 -10.53 9.75 5.25
N LYS A 58 -10.84 8.45 5.21
CA LYS A 58 -11.92 7.84 6.00
C LYS A 58 -11.37 6.66 6.79
N LEU A 59 -11.89 6.48 8.00
CA LEU A 59 -11.62 5.29 8.81
C LEU A 59 -12.89 4.44 8.86
N VAL A 60 -12.74 3.16 8.56
CA VAL A 60 -13.82 2.16 8.66
C VAL A 60 -13.47 1.25 9.84
N ASN A 61 -14.26 1.35 10.91
CA ASN A 61 -14.01 0.66 12.19
C ASN A 61 -15.10 -0.38 12.52
N ASP A 62 -16.12 -0.52 11.66
CA ASP A 62 -17.14 -1.53 11.84
C ASP A 62 -16.56 -2.90 11.47
N ARG A 63 -16.34 -3.74 12.48
CA ARG A 63 -15.65 -5.02 12.29
C ARG A 63 -16.36 -5.94 11.30
N GLU A 64 -17.69 -5.93 11.26
CA GLU A 64 -18.45 -6.78 10.34
C GLU A 64 -18.24 -6.31 8.89
N ALA A 65 -18.38 -5.01 8.65
CA ALA A 65 -18.14 -4.41 7.33
C ALA A 65 -16.69 -4.61 6.86
N VAL A 66 -15.70 -4.44 7.75
CA VAL A 66 -14.29 -4.66 7.45
C VAL A 66 -14.04 -6.11 7.04
N GLN A 67 -14.54 -7.07 7.83
CA GLN A 67 -14.33 -8.49 7.56
C GLN A 67 -15.07 -8.96 6.31
N GLU A 68 -16.28 -8.45 6.06
CA GLU A 68 -17.01 -8.73 4.84
C GLU A 68 -16.25 -8.23 3.61
N TRP A 69 -15.78 -6.98 3.63
CA TRP A 69 -15.04 -6.41 2.51
C TRP A 69 -13.71 -7.13 2.26
N ILE A 70 -12.94 -7.41 3.32
CA ILE A 70 -11.71 -8.22 3.22
C ILE A 70 -12.02 -9.59 2.63
N GLY A 71 -13.11 -10.23 3.07
CA GLY A 71 -13.56 -11.52 2.55
C GLY A 71 -13.79 -11.53 1.04
N ARG A 72 -14.26 -10.41 0.47
CA ARG A 72 -14.48 -10.27 -0.98
C ARG A 72 -13.20 -10.11 -1.77
N ILE A 73 -12.17 -9.45 -1.23
CA ILE A 73 -10.96 -9.13 -1.99
C ILE A 73 -9.76 -10.02 -1.70
N LYS A 74 -9.70 -10.67 -0.53
CA LYS A 74 -8.48 -11.30 -0.04
C LYS A 74 -7.96 -12.42 -0.93
N GLY A 75 -8.85 -13.07 -1.68
CA GLY A 75 -8.57 -14.18 -2.58
C GLY A 75 -8.42 -13.79 -4.05
N ILE A 76 -8.60 -12.51 -4.41
CA ILE A 76 -8.44 -12.05 -5.79
C ILE A 76 -6.98 -12.26 -6.19
N GLU A 77 -6.77 -12.94 -7.32
CA GLU A 77 -5.44 -13.19 -7.87
C GLU A 77 -4.96 -11.97 -8.66
N LEU A 78 -3.78 -11.47 -8.31
CA LEU A 78 -3.13 -10.33 -8.92
C LEU A 78 -1.91 -10.81 -9.70
N VAL A 79 -1.90 -10.50 -11.00
CA VAL A 79 -0.81 -10.86 -11.91
C VAL A 79 0.19 -9.71 -11.95
N PRO A 80 1.46 -9.93 -11.59
CA PRO A 80 2.46 -8.87 -11.67
C PRO A 80 2.67 -8.43 -13.12
N GLU A 81 2.87 -7.14 -13.34
CA GLU A 81 3.22 -6.63 -14.68
C GLU A 81 4.61 -7.13 -15.08
N ALA A 82 4.81 -7.44 -16.37
CA ALA A 82 6.13 -7.75 -16.88
C ALA A 82 7.08 -6.54 -16.77
N ASP A 83 6.54 -5.32 -16.91
CA ASP A 83 7.26 -4.07 -16.73
C ASP A 83 7.05 -3.52 -15.31
N GLN A 84 8.08 -3.60 -14.49
CA GLN A 84 8.08 -3.10 -13.11
C GLN A 84 8.58 -1.65 -12.99
N GLN A 85 8.44 -0.86 -14.05
CA GLN A 85 8.70 0.57 -13.99
C GLN A 85 7.67 1.27 -13.09
N GLY A 86 8.19 2.15 -12.22
CA GLY A 86 7.38 2.85 -11.24
C GLY A 86 6.28 3.69 -11.87
N ARG A 87 5.11 3.71 -11.23
CA ARG A 87 3.97 4.56 -11.61
C ARG A 87 3.83 5.71 -10.63
N VAL A 88 3.29 6.83 -11.09
CA VAL A 88 2.99 7.99 -10.26
C VAL A 88 1.49 8.19 -10.15
N GLY A 89 1.03 8.49 -8.93
CA GLY A 89 -0.39 8.68 -8.63
C GLY A 89 -1.13 7.38 -8.39
N TYR A 90 -2.26 7.50 -7.71
CA TYR A 90 -3.22 6.43 -7.45
C TYR A 90 -4.57 7.08 -7.16
N LEU A 91 -5.67 6.37 -7.43
CA LEU A 91 -7.01 6.84 -7.07
C LEU A 91 -7.40 6.37 -5.66
N PHE A 92 -7.05 5.13 -5.34
CA PHE A 92 -7.38 4.48 -4.08
C PHE A 92 -6.10 4.07 -3.36
N SER A 93 -6.04 4.32 -2.06
CA SER A 93 -5.05 3.72 -1.17
C SER A 93 -5.76 3.18 0.06
N VAL A 94 -5.42 1.95 0.45
CA VAL A 94 -6.02 1.28 1.61
C VAL A 94 -4.92 0.92 2.61
N GLY A 95 -5.11 1.30 3.87
CA GLY A 95 -4.34 0.84 5.01
C GLY A 95 -5.15 -0.16 5.83
N LEU A 96 -4.53 -1.26 6.24
CA LEU A 96 -5.11 -2.27 7.12
C LEU A 96 -4.51 -2.12 8.52
N TYR A 97 -5.35 -2.27 9.54
CA TYR A 97 -4.99 -2.12 10.94
C TYR A 97 -5.43 -3.33 11.77
N GLU A 98 -4.58 -3.70 12.73
CA GLU A 98 -4.92 -4.59 13.83
C GLU A 98 -4.80 -3.78 15.13
N GLY A 99 -5.92 -3.50 15.79
CA GLY A 99 -5.96 -2.56 16.89
C GLY A 99 -5.50 -1.17 16.45
N ASP A 100 -4.45 -0.63 17.06
CA ASP A 100 -3.91 0.70 16.74
C ASP A 100 -2.70 0.70 15.80
N GLU A 101 -2.26 -0.48 15.37
CA GLU A 101 -1.10 -0.64 14.52
C GLU A 101 -1.50 -0.76 13.05
N LYS A 102 -0.85 0.03 12.17
CA LYS A 102 -0.97 -0.15 10.73
C LYS A 102 -0.08 -1.31 10.31
N THR A 103 -0.69 -2.44 9.98
CA THR A 103 0.02 -3.68 9.67
C THR A 103 0.32 -3.83 8.18
N PHE A 104 -0.50 -3.20 7.33
CA PHE A 104 -0.34 -3.29 5.88
C PHE A 104 -0.91 -2.09 5.14
N GLY A 105 -0.43 -1.85 3.93
CA GLY A 105 -1.01 -0.85 3.03
C GLY A 105 -0.75 -1.21 1.59
N PHE A 106 -1.72 -0.91 0.73
CA PHE A 106 -1.60 -1.20 -0.69
C PHE A 106 -2.31 -0.18 -1.57
N LEU A 107 -1.89 -0.17 -2.83
CA LEU A 107 -2.57 0.45 -3.95
C LEU A 107 -3.14 -0.67 -4.84
N PRO A 108 -4.19 -0.41 -5.64
CA PRO A 108 -4.76 -1.43 -6.53
C PRO A 108 -3.73 -1.98 -7.50
N SER A 109 -2.79 -1.13 -7.92
CA SER A 109 -1.71 -1.44 -8.85
C SER A 109 -0.40 -1.78 -8.17
N GLU A 110 -0.27 -1.66 -6.84
CA GLU A 110 1.01 -1.84 -6.15
C GLU A 110 0.85 -2.47 -4.77
N ILE A 111 1.52 -3.59 -4.55
CA ILE A 111 1.64 -4.25 -3.25
C ILE A 111 3.10 -4.55 -2.97
N ASN A 112 3.61 -4.10 -1.82
CA ASN A 112 5.01 -4.32 -1.38
C ASN A 112 6.05 -3.91 -2.44
N GLY A 113 5.79 -2.84 -3.21
CA GLY A 113 6.68 -2.36 -4.26
C GLY A 113 6.67 -3.18 -5.55
N ILE A 114 5.75 -4.14 -5.70
CA ILE A 114 5.50 -4.89 -6.93
C ILE A 114 4.29 -4.27 -7.64
N TYR A 115 4.41 -4.01 -8.93
CA TYR A 115 3.33 -3.53 -9.78
C TYR A 115 2.53 -4.67 -10.38
N TYR A 116 1.21 -4.55 -10.37
CA TYR A 116 0.28 -5.55 -10.87
C TYR A 116 -0.56 -5.00 -12.01
N GLU A 117 -0.94 -5.89 -12.92
CA GLU A 117 -1.88 -5.58 -14.01
C GLU A 117 -3.21 -5.09 -13.42
N GLU A 118 -3.93 -4.28 -14.19
CA GLU A 118 -5.26 -3.83 -13.78
C GLU A 118 -6.18 -5.03 -13.56
N ASN A 119 -6.73 -5.11 -12.35
CA ASN A 119 -7.71 -6.13 -11.99
C ASN A 119 -9.08 -5.45 -11.77
N ASN A 120 -10.01 -5.73 -12.69
CA ASN A 120 -11.35 -5.13 -12.66
C ASN A 120 -12.14 -5.53 -11.41
N GLU A 121 -12.01 -6.78 -10.97
CA GLU A 121 -12.72 -7.27 -9.78
C GLU A 121 -12.26 -6.50 -8.53
N LEU A 122 -10.94 -6.34 -8.33
CA LEU A 122 -10.39 -5.55 -7.23
C LEU A 122 -10.81 -4.07 -7.35
N THR A 123 -10.74 -3.51 -8.56
CA THR A 123 -11.10 -2.12 -8.82
C THR A 123 -12.57 -1.83 -8.51
N GLU A 124 -13.48 -2.74 -8.87
CA GLU A 124 -14.90 -2.62 -8.56
C GLU A 124 -15.18 -2.70 -7.06
N GLN A 125 -14.53 -3.62 -6.32
CA GLN A 125 -14.68 -3.72 -4.87
C GLN A 125 -14.15 -2.49 -4.13
N LEU A 126 -13.05 -1.91 -4.62
CA LEU A 126 -12.51 -0.65 -4.07
C LEU A 126 -13.41 0.53 -4.38
N ARG A 127 -13.88 0.66 -5.62
CA ARG A 127 -14.80 1.73 -6.01
C ARG A 127 -16.06 1.69 -5.16
N ALA A 128 -16.70 0.54 -5.04
CA ALA A 128 -17.89 0.38 -4.21
C ALA A 128 -17.65 0.81 -2.74
N LEU A 129 -16.54 0.37 -2.14
CA LEU A 129 -16.18 0.77 -0.78
C LEU A 129 -15.96 2.29 -0.68
N PHE A 130 -15.22 2.89 -1.60
CA PHE A 130 -14.94 4.32 -1.57
C PHE A 130 -16.22 5.14 -1.80
N GLU A 131 -17.08 4.74 -2.74
CA GLU A 131 -18.35 5.44 -2.97
C GLU A 131 -19.26 5.39 -1.74
N GLU A 132 -19.33 4.24 -1.07
CA GLU A 132 -20.08 4.07 0.17
C GLU A 132 -19.55 4.97 1.30
N GLN A 133 -18.23 4.96 1.54
CA GLN A 133 -17.62 5.64 2.69
C GLN A 133 -17.45 7.15 2.49
N PHE A 134 -17.34 7.62 1.26
CA PHE A 134 -17.20 9.05 0.93
C PHE A 134 -18.51 9.68 0.44
N GLY A 135 -19.52 8.90 0.08
CA GLY A 135 -20.83 9.41 -0.38
C GLY A 135 -20.78 10.14 -1.72
N ARG A 136 -19.83 9.79 -2.60
CA ARG A 136 -19.66 10.35 -3.95
C ARG A 136 -19.14 9.29 -4.91
N SER A 137 -19.40 9.46 -6.21
CA SER A 137 -18.86 8.57 -7.24
C SER A 137 -17.38 8.79 -7.49
N PHE A 138 -16.68 7.72 -7.87
CA PHE A 138 -15.26 7.71 -8.26
C PHE A 138 -15.10 7.18 -9.69
#